data_AF-A0A9W4GT81-F1
#
_entry.id   AF-A0A9W4GT81-F1
#
_cell.length_a   1.000
_cell.length_b   1.000
_cell.length_c   1.000
_cell.angle_alpha   90.00
_cell.angle_beta   90.00
_cell.angle_gamma   90.00
#
_symmetry.space_group_name_H-M   'P 1'
#
loop_
_entity.id
_entity.type
_entity.pdbx_description
1 polymer ?
#
loop_
_entity_poly.entity_id
_entity_poly.type
_entity_poly.pdbx_seq_one_letter_code
_entity_poly.pdbx_strand_id
1 'polypeptide(L)'
;MKPRLTLEEHQDLGLSLACVRDELQKRTIQLANAYPQAGPEAVPEELLKEALKTLESVRYELDKMMFDEYPDDGTPEVYYPEDGQRATWRPLRQR
;
A
#
# COMPACT_ATOMS: atom_id res chain seq x y z
N MET A 1 -18.30 21.97 1.20
CA MET A 1 -17.75 20.63 1.49
C MET A 1 -16.90 20.20 0.31
N LYS A 2 -15.77 19.51 0.54
CA LYS A 2 -15.07 18.81 -0.55
C LYS A 2 -15.84 17.52 -0.87
N PRO A 3 -15.99 17.13 -2.15
CA PRO A 3 -16.56 15.83 -2.47
C PRO A 3 -15.70 14.72 -1.88
N ARG A 4 -16.35 13.64 -1.42
CA ARG A 4 -15.70 12.38 -1.05
C ARG A 4 -15.31 11.62 -2.33
N LEU A 5 -14.48 10.59 -2.18
CA LEU A 5 -14.09 9.76 -3.33
C LEU A 5 -15.32 8.98 -3.81
N THR A 6 -15.42 8.77 -5.12
CA THR A 6 -16.34 7.79 -5.69
C THR A 6 -15.84 6.37 -5.43
N LEU A 7 -16.71 5.36 -5.54
CA LEU A 7 -16.30 3.96 -5.39
C LEU A 7 -15.22 3.56 -6.41
N GLU A 8 -15.27 4.09 -7.63
CA GLU A 8 -14.23 3.89 -8.66
C GLU A 8 -12.90 4.51 -8.22
N GLU A 9 -12.92 5.72 -7.66
CA GLU A 9 -11.71 6.36 -7.12
C GLU A 9 -11.14 5.60 -5.91
N HIS A 10 -12.00 4.99 -5.08
CA HIS A 10 -11.57 4.08 -4.02
C HIS A 10 -10.85 2.84 -4.57
N GLN A 11 -11.37 2.24 -5.65
CA GLN A 11 -10.76 1.08 -6.31
C GLN A 11 -9.39 1.44 -6.90
N ASP A 12 -9.31 2.55 -7.64
CA ASP A 12 -8.04 3.03 -8.21
C ASP A 12 -6.98 3.32 -7.15
N LEU A 13 -7.40 3.94 -6.04
CA LEU A 13 -6.53 4.22 -4.90
C LEU A 13 -6.09 2.92 -4.21
N GLY A 14 -7.01 2.00 -3.96
CA GLY A 14 -6.72 0.70 -3.34
C GLY A 14 -5.73 -0.13 -4.15
N LEU A 15 -5.89 -0.18 -5.47
CA LEU A 15 -4.93 -0.81 -6.39
C LEU A 15 -3.56 -0.14 -6.30
N SER A 16 -3.52 1.20 -6.32
CA SER A 16 -2.27 1.96 -6.24
C SER A 16 -1.52 1.69 -4.92
N LEU A 17 -2.22 1.72 -3.78
CA LEU A 17 -1.63 1.46 -2.46
C LEU A 17 -1.17 0.00 -2.33
N ALA A 18 -1.92 -0.96 -2.87
CA ALA A 18 -1.50 -2.36 -2.89
C ALA A 18 -0.19 -2.56 -3.71
N CYS A 19 -0.06 -1.87 -4.85
CA CYS A 19 1.17 -1.90 -5.64
C CYS A 19 2.37 -1.31 -4.89
N VAL A 20 2.17 -0.20 -4.18
CA VAL A 20 3.22 0.42 -3.34
C VAL A 20 3.61 -0.51 -2.20
N ARG A 21 2.65 -1.17 -1.54
CA ARG A 21 2.92 -2.16 -0.49
C ARG A 21 3.80 -3.28 -1.00
N ASP A 22 3.45 -3.86 -2.16
CA ASP A 22 4.19 -4.96 -2.75
C ASP A 22 5.64 -4.57 -3.10
N GLU A 23 5.83 -3.35 -3.60
CA GLU A 23 7.16 -2.82 -3.88
C GLU A 23 7.96 -2.60 -2.60
N LEU A 24 7.37 -1.96 -1.57
CA LEU A 24 8.02 -1.76 -0.27
C LEU A 24 8.42 -3.11 0.33
N GLN A 25 7.53 -4.10 0.31
CA GLN A 25 7.80 -5.45 0.82
C GLN A 25 8.97 -6.11 0.09
N LYS A 26 9.02 -6.00 -1.25
CA LYS A 26 10.14 -6.51 -2.06
C LYS A 26 11.46 -5.84 -1.67
N ARG A 27 11.48 -4.52 -1.48
CA ARG A 27 12.69 -3.78 -1.10
C ARG A 27 13.12 -4.09 0.33
N THR A 28 12.20 -4.26 1.26
CA THR A 28 12.51 -4.75 2.61
C THR A 28 13.22 -6.10 2.57
N ILE A 29 12.69 -7.07 1.82
CA ILE A 29 13.30 -8.40 1.65
C ILE A 29 14.68 -8.27 0.99
N GLN A 30 14.82 -7.44 -0.04
CA GLN A 30 16.08 -7.21 -0.73
C GLN A 30 17.15 -6.67 0.23
N LEU A 31 16.82 -5.70 1.08
CA LEU A 31 17.75 -5.14 2.07
C LEU A 31 18.10 -6.15 3.16
N ALA A 32 17.10 -6.87 3.68
CA ALA A 32 17.29 -7.91 4.71
C ALA A 32 18.24 -9.04 4.25
N ASN A 33 18.32 -9.27 2.93
CA ASN A 33 19.23 -10.23 2.32
C ASN A 33 20.61 -9.64 1.97
N ALA A 34 20.70 -8.33 1.78
CA ALA A 34 21.93 -7.67 1.31
C ALA A 34 22.79 -7.09 2.44
N TYR A 35 22.17 -6.73 3.57
CA TYR A 35 22.81 -6.06 4.70
C TYR A 35 22.54 -6.78 6.02
N PRO A 36 23.40 -6.61 7.04
CA PRO A 36 23.11 -7.06 8.39
C PRO A 36 21.81 -6.47 8.92
N GLN A 37 20.99 -7.31 9.57
CA GLN A 37 19.69 -6.91 10.16
C GLN A 37 19.83 -6.30 11.56
N ALA A 38 21.05 -5.90 11.95
CA ALA A 38 21.33 -5.23 13.21
C ALA A 38 22.42 -4.17 13.05
N GLY A 39 22.37 -3.14 13.89
CA GLY A 39 23.31 -2.02 13.86
C GLY A 39 22.93 -0.96 12.81
N PRO A 40 23.84 -0.01 12.52
CA PRO A 40 23.53 1.14 11.67
C PRO A 40 23.08 0.79 10.25
N GLU A 41 23.52 -0.35 9.72
CA GLU A 41 23.17 -0.82 8.36
C GLU A 41 21.75 -1.40 8.27
N ALA A 42 21.11 -1.71 9.40
CA ALA A 42 19.73 -2.19 9.45
C ALA A 42 18.70 -1.05 9.33
N VAL A 43 19.10 0.19 9.62
CA VAL A 43 18.21 1.36 9.68
C VAL A 43 17.36 1.52 8.41
N PRO A 44 17.89 1.38 7.18
CA PRO A 44 17.07 1.48 5.97
C PRO A 44 15.97 0.40 5.89
N GLU A 45 16.25 -0.84 6.29
CA GLU A 45 15.26 -1.92 6.32
C GLU A 45 14.17 -1.64 7.36
N GLU A 46 14.56 -1.17 8.56
CA GLU A 46 13.63 -0.81 9.63
C GLU A 46 12.67 0.31 9.19
N LEU A 47 13.19 1.34 8.53
CA LEU A 47 12.36 2.43 8.00
C LEU A 47 11.37 1.94 6.92
N LEU A 48 11.75 0.98 6.07
CA LEU A 48 10.80 0.38 5.12
C LEU A 48 9.72 -0.45 5.84
N LYS A 49 10.05 -1.16 6.92
CA LYS A 49 9.06 -1.85 7.75
C LYS A 49 8.08 -0.87 8.41
N GLU A 50 8.55 0.28 8.87
CA GLU A 50 7.69 1.33 9.43
C GLU A 50 6.78 1.96 8.36
N ALA A 51 7.32 2.21 7.16
CA ALA A 51 6.54 2.69 6.02
C ALA A 51 5.44 1.69 5.64
N LEU A 52 5.74 0.38 5.62
CA LEU A 52 4.74 -0.68 5.39
C LEU A 52 3.62 -0.65 6.43
N LYS A 53 3.96 -0.56 7.73
CA LYS A 53 2.95 -0.48 8.80
C LYS A 53 2.05 0.73 8.63
N THR A 54 2.65 1.89 8.32
CA THR A 54 1.91 3.14 8.10
C THR A 54 0.96 3.00 6.90
N LEU A 55 1.43 2.39 5.81
CA LEU A 55 0.62 2.16 4.61
C LEU A 55 -0.55 1.20 4.89
N GLU A 56 -0.36 0.15 5.68
CA GLU A 56 -1.44 -0.73 6.12
C GLU A 56 -2.48 0.02 6.95
N SER A 57 -2.05 0.90 7.87
CA SER A 57 -2.98 1.74 8.63
C SER A 57 -3.79 2.68 7.73
N VAL A 58 -3.15 3.26 6.71
CA VAL A 58 -3.86 4.10 5.72
C VAL A 58 -4.91 3.29 4.96
N ARG A 59 -4.55 2.09 4.47
CA ARG A 59 -5.50 1.20 3.76
C ARG A 59 -6.67 0.81 4.66
N TYR A 60 -6.42 0.51 5.94
CA TYR A 60 -7.45 0.20 6.92
C TYR A 60 -8.41 1.35 7.17
N GLU A 61 -7.91 2.56 7.42
CA GLU A 61 -8.77 3.72 7.67
C GLU A 61 -9.59 4.10 6.43
N LEU A 62 -9.01 4.00 5.24
CA LEU A 62 -9.72 4.26 3.99
C LEU A 62 -10.79 3.21 3.68
N ASP A 63 -10.53 1.94 3.99
CA ASP A 63 -11.50 0.84 3.89
C ASP A 63 -12.71 1.11 4.79
N LYS A 64 -12.45 1.49 6.05
CA LYS A 64 -13.51 1.88 6.98
C LYS A 64 -14.32 3.09 6.47
N MET A 65 -13.66 4.13 5.98
CA MET A 65 -14.34 5.30 5.39
C MET A 65 -15.21 4.90 4.19
N MET A 66 -14.71 3.99 3.34
CA MET A 66 -15.43 3.47 2.19
C MET A 66 -16.70 2.72 2.61
N PHE A 67 -16.64 1.87 3.64
CA PHE A 67 -17.83 1.20 4.19
C PHE A 67 -18.86 2.18 4.79
N ASP A 68 -18.39 3.27 5.42
CA ASP A 68 -19.27 4.32 5.93
C ASP A 68 -19.93 5.13 4.79
N GLU A 69 -19.29 5.20 3.62
CA GLU A 69 -19.73 5.94 2.45
C GLU A 69 -20.60 5.11 1.49
N TYR A 70 -20.31 3.82 1.39
CA TYR A 70 -20.88 2.86 0.44
C TYR A 70 -21.24 1.54 1.15
N PRO A 71 -22.21 1.53 2.09
CA PRO A 71 -22.50 0.36 2.91
C PRO A 71 -22.99 -0.88 2.14
N ASP A 72 -23.64 -0.67 0.98
CA ASP A 72 -24.20 -1.75 0.16
C ASP A 72 -23.23 -2.25 -0.94
N ASP A 73 -22.31 -1.38 -1.40
CA ASP A 73 -21.39 -1.66 -2.51
C ASP A 73 -19.94 -1.88 -2.05
N GLY A 74 -19.64 -1.52 -0.81
CA GLY A 74 -18.30 -1.59 -0.25
C GLY A 74 -17.87 -3.02 0.04
N THR A 75 -16.68 -3.37 -0.45
CA THR A 75 -16.10 -4.70 -0.21
C THR A 75 -14.63 -4.57 0.20
N PRO A 76 -14.09 -5.49 1.03
CA PRO A 76 -12.69 -5.44 1.43
C PRO A 76 -11.71 -5.52 0.25
N GLU A 77 -12.10 -6.15 -0.86
CA GLU A 77 -11.26 -6.30 -2.05
C GLU A 77 -10.87 -4.95 -2.68
N VAL A 78 -11.60 -3.87 -2.38
CA VAL A 78 -11.27 -2.51 -2.83
C VAL A 78 -9.89 -2.10 -2.32
N TYR A 79 -9.65 -2.20 -1.01
CA TYR A 79 -8.35 -1.87 -0.41
C TYR A 79 -7.44 -3.07 -0.23
N TYR A 80 -7.96 -4.30 -0.32
CA TYR A 80 -7.23 -5.57 -0.18
C TYR A 80 -7.39 -6.47 -1.43
N PRO A 81 -7.00 -6.00 -2.62
CA PRO A 81 -7.19 -6.74 -3.86
C PRO A 81 -6.35 -8.02 -3.90
N GLU A 82 -6.87 -9.06 -4.54
CA GLU A 82 -6.13 -10.30 -4.78
C GLU A 82 -4.94 -10.06 -5.71
N ASP A 83 -3.94 -10.94 -5.66
CA ASP A 83 -2.68 -10.78 -6.40
C ASP A 83 -2.88 -10.64 -7.92
N GLY A 84 -3.95 -11.21 -8.49
CA GLY A 84 -4.28 -11.14 -9.91
C GLY A 84 -4.78 -9.77 -10.40
N GLN A 85 -5.12 -8.86 -9.50
CA GLN A 85 -5.67 -7.54 -9.81
C GLN A 85 -4.62 -6.43 -9.72
N ARG A 86 -3.43 -6.71 -9.18
CA ARG A 86 -2.41 -5.70 -8.91
C ARG A 86 -1.55 -5.42 -10.15
N ALA A 87 -1.47 -4.16 -10.55
CA ALA A 87 -0.54 -3.75 -11.61
C ALA A 87 0.92 -3.91 -11.14
N THR A 88 1.84 -4.16 -12.07
CA THR A 88 3.27 -4.12 -11.73
C THR A 88 3.67 -2.66 -11.48
N TRP A 89 4.12 -2.34 -10.26
CA TRP A 89 4.70 -1.03 -9.98
C TRP A 89 5.85 -0.75 -10.97
N ARG A 90 5.76 0.38 -11.68
CA ARG A 90 6.82 0.86 -12.58
C ARG A 90 7.32 2.20 -12.07
N PRO A 91 8.58 2.31 -11.62
CA PRO A 91 9.15 3.61 -11.32
C PRO A 91 9.10 4.44 -12.59
N LEU A 92 8.62 5.69 -12.48
CA LEU A 92 8.80 6.68 -13.53
C LEU A 92 10.31 6.84 -13.73
N ARG A 93 10.83 6.39 -14.88
CA ARG A 93 12.21 6.69 -15.26
C ARG A 93 12.27 8.19 -15.50
N GLN A 94 12.86 8.93 -14.55
CA GLN A 94 13.27 10.30 -14.82
C GLN A 94 14.34 10.22 -15.93
N ARG A 95 14.08 10.90 -17.05
CA ARG A 95 15.01 11.05 -18.16
C ARG A 95 16.05 12.12 -17.83
#